data_AF-A0A1V4UHN1-F1
#
_entry.id   AF-A0A1V4UHN1-F1
#
_cell.length_a   1.000
_cell.length_b   1.000
_cell.length_c   1.000
_cell.angle_alpha   90.00
_cell.angle_beta   90.00
_cell.angle_gamma   90.00
#
_symmetry.space_group_name_H-M   'P 1'
#
loop_
_entity.id
_entity.type
_entity.pdbx_description
1 polymer ?
#
loop_
_entity_poly.entity_id
_entity_poly.type
_entity_poly.pdbx_seq_one_letter_code
_entity_poly.pdbx_strand_id
1 'polypeptide(L)'
;MSTGQFSPIARHLLWDFATVNDDDLIEFSAIVILGVLLFLDVLTTSLVLKVGGYETNVLMEGIVTVPMVHLLFKWLFLVLVVIAARFADHTVKGTGIYIMAVIIGWYSLVIGNNTLVFLNLLAGS
;
A
#
# COMPACT_ATOMS: atom_id res chain seq x y z
N MET A 1 8.33 14.05 46.80
CA MET A 1 9.12 15.01 45.99
C MET A 1 10.45 14.37 45.65
N SER A 2 10.60 13.89 44.43
CA SER A 2 11.88 13.73 43.72
C SER A 2 11.51 13.44 42.27
N THR A 3 11.24 14.51 41.52
CA THR A 3 11.08 14.45 40.07
C THR A 3 12.42 14.01 39.48
N GLY A 4 12.50 12.74 39.06
CA GLY A 4 13.67 12.17 38.38
C GLY A 4 13.99 12.97 37.12
N GLN A 5 14.87 13.94 37.28
CA GLN A 5 15.32 14.82 36.21
C GLN A 5 16.38 14.06 35.43
N PHE A 6 15.95 13.26 34.46
CA PHE A 6 16.84 12.63 33.49
C PHE A 6 17.79 13.68 32.92
N SER A 7 19.08 13.34 32.81
CA SER A 7 20.06 14.23 32.19
C SER A 7 19.61 14.58 30.77
N PRO A 8 19.91 15.79 30.27
CA PRO A 8 19.51 16.23 28.93
C PRO A 8 19.95 15.24 27.82
N ILE A 9 21.07 14.54 28.04
CA ILE A 9 21.58 13.49 27.13
C ILE A 9 20.71 12.23 27.16
N ALA A 10 20.31 11.77 28.35
CA ALA A 10 19.40 10.63 28.47
C ALA A 10 18.04 10.90 27.85
N ARG A 11 17.55 12.15 27.95
CA ARG A 11 16.33 12.58 27.29
C ARG A 11 16.48 12.52 25.76
N HIS A 12 17.58 13.03 25.20
CA HIS A 12 17.80 13.03 23.74
C HIS A 12 17.89 11.60 23.17
N LEU A 13 18.63 10.71 23.84
CA LEU A 13 18.73 9.30 23.45
C LEU A 13 17.37 8.60 23.47
N LEU A 14 16.55 8.84 24.49
CA LEU A 14 15.21 8.25 24.58
C LEU A 14 14.29 8.74 23.47
N TRP A 15 14.37 10.03 23.10
CA TRP A 15 13.62 10.56 21.96
C TRP A 15 14.09 9.94 20.65
N ASP A 16 15.39 9.85 20.41
CA ASP A 16 15.94 9.26 19.18
C ASP A 16 15.54 7.77 19.05
N PHE A 17 15.59 7.01 20.16
CA PHE A 17 15.14 5.61 20.18
C PHE A 17 13.63 5.46 19.94
N ALA A 18 12.81 6.31 20.57
CA ALA A 18 11.36 6.27 20.40
C ALA A 18 10.96 6.60 18.94
N THR A 19 11.57 7.63 18.35
CA THR A 19 11.28 8.02 16.96
C THR A 19 11.68 6.96 15.94
N VAL A 20 12.83 6.29 16.14
CA VAL A 20 13.27 5.22 15.23
C VAL A 20 12.30 4.03 15.27
N ASN A 21 11.80 3.68 16.45
CA ASN A 21 10.87 2.56 16.60
C ASN A 21 9.47 2.85 16.00
N ASP A 22 9.01 4.11 16.07
CA ASP A 22 7.73 4.52 15.49
C ASP A 22 7.80 4.61 13.96
N ASP A 23 8.87 5.18 13.40
CA ASP A 23 9.02 5.34 11.93
C ASP A 23 9.09 3.98 11.21
N ASP A 24 9.84 3.01 11.79
CA ASP A 24 9.94 1.65 11.25
C ASP A 24 8.59 0.91 11.29
N LEU A 25 7.83 1.09 12.37
CA LEU A 25 6.50 0.50 12.52
C LEU A 25 5.52 1.07 11.50
N ILE A 26 5.54 2.40 11.30
CA ILE A 26 4.65 3.04 10.33
C ILE A 26 4.99 2.60 8.92
N GLU A 27 6.27 2.53 8.57
CA GLU A 27 6.66 2.05 7.25
C GLU A 27 6.26 0.60 7.01
N PHE A 28 6.51 -0.29 7.98
CA PHE A 28 6.07 -1.68 7.91
C PHE A 28 4.55 -1.77 7.73
N SER A 29 3.79 -0.98 8.49
CA SER A 29 2.33 -0.94 8.37
C SER A 29 1.88 -0.47 6.98
N ALA A 30 2.55 0.52 6.39
CA ALA A 30 2.25 1.00 5.05
C ALA A 30 2.52 -0.07 3.97
N ILE A 31 3.60 -0.84 4.11
CA ILE A 31 3.92 -1.96 3.22
C ILE A 31 2.83 -3.04 3.33
N VAL A 32 2.42 -3.41 4.54
CA VAL A 32 1.37 -4.41 4.77
C VAL A 32 0.04 -3.93 4.19
N ILE A 33 -0.36 -2.69 4.47
CA ILE A 33 -1.59 -2.10 3.94
C ILE A 33 -1.57 -2.11 2.41
N LEU A 34 -0.48 -1.64 1.80
CA LEU A 34 -0.34 -1.64 0.34
C LEU A 34 -0.40 -3.06 -0.23
N GLY A 35 0.25 -4.04 0.40
CA GLY A 35 0.17 -5.45 0.03
C GLY A 35 -1.27 -6.00 0.06
N VAL A 36 -2.02 -5.69 1.12
CA VAL A 36 -3.44 -6.07 1.24
C VAL A 36 -4.28 -5.40 0.15
N LEU A 37 -4.07 -4.11 -0.11
CA LEU A 37 -4.78 -3.38 -1.17
C LEU A 37 -4.50 -4.00 -2.55
N LEU A 38 -3.24 -4.29 -2.86
CA LEU A 38 -2.86 -4.94 -4.12
C LEU A 38 -3.49 -6.33 -4.28
N PHE A 39 -3.60 -7.10 -3.19
CA PHE A 39 -4.28 -8.39 -3.21
C PHE A 39 -5.80 -8.23 -3.45
N LEU A 40 -6.44 -7.29 -2.75
CA LEU A 40 -7.86 -6.99 -2.92
C LEU A 40 -8.18 -6.47 -4.33
N ASP A 41 -7.27 -5.72 -4.94
CA ASP A 41 -7.39 -5.28 -6.32
C ASP A 41 -7.47 -6.49 -7.27
N VAL A 42 -6.52 -7.42 -7.19
CA VAL A 42 -6.54 -8.67 -7.99
C VAL A 42 -7.82 -9.48 -7.75
N LEU A 43 -8.25 -9.59 -6.49
CA LEU A 43 -9.44 -10.33 -6.12
C LEU A 43 -10.71 -9.68 -6.70
N THR A 44 -10.87 -8.37 -6.53
CA THR A 44 -12.04 -7.63 -7.03
C THR A 44 -12.10 -7.62 -8.55
N THR A 45 -10.98 -7.41 -9.25
CA THR A 45 -10.93 -7.55 -10.72
C THR A 45 -11.31 -8.96 -11.17
N SER A 46 -10.79 -9.99 -10.49
CA SER A 46 -11.13 -11.39 -10.82
C SER A 46 -12.61 -11.68 -10.62
N LEU A 47 -13.23 -11.08 -9.59
CA LEU A 47 -14.67 -11.19 -9.36
C LEU A 47 -15.46 -10.48 -10.45
N VAL A 48 -15.12 -9.24 -10.79
CA VAL A 48 -15.76 -8.47 -11.88
C VAL A 48 -15.75 -9.25 -13.20
N LEU A 49 -14.61 -9.83 -13.59
CA LEU A 49 -14.50 -10.62 -14.81
C LEU A 49 -15.36 -11.90 -14.77
N LYS A 50 -15.50 -12.53 -13.60
CA LYS A 50 -16.33 -13.74 -13.43
C LYS A 50 -17.83 -13.47 -13.59
N VAL A 51 -18.32 -12.28 -13.24
CA VAL A 51 -19.72 -11.87 -13.41
C VAL A 51 -20.00 -11.22 -14.77
N GLY A 52 -19.05 -11.26 -15.71
CA GLY A 52 -19.24 -10.76 -17.07
C GLY A 52 -18.85 -9.29 -17.28
N GLY A 53 -18.14 -8.69 -16.32
CA GLY A 53 -17.44 -7.42 -16.54
C GLY A 53 -16.26 -7.57 -17.49
N TYR A 54 -15.76 -6.47 -18.04
CA TYR A 54 -14.62 -6.45 -18.95
C TYR A 54 -13.57 -5.44 -18.48
N GLU A 55 -12.30 -5.74 -18.74
CA GLU A 55 -11.19 -4.83 -18.46
C GLU A 55 -11.11 -3.78 -19.58
N THR A 56 -11.15 -2.49 -19.25
CA THR A 56 -11.10 -1.40 -20.25
C THR A 56 -9.70 -1.21 -20.82
N ASN A 57 -8.67 -1.66 -20.12
CA ASN A 57 -7.28 -1.52 -20.55
C ASN A 57 -6.81 -2.77 -21.28
N VAL A 58 -6.68 -2.67 -22.60
CA VAL A 58 -6.26 -3.75 -23.52
C VAL A 58 -4.92 -4.40 -23.12
N LEU A 59 -3.98 -3.64 -22.53
CA LEU A 59 -2.70 -4.20 -22.06
C LEU A 59 -2.85 -5.01 -20.78
N MET A 60 -3.76 -4.60 -19.89
CA MET A 60 -4.05 -5.32 -18.66
C MET A 60 -4.96 -6.51 -18.90
N GLU A 61 -5.79 -6.51 -19.94
CA GLU A 61 -6.70 -7.60 -20.29
C GLU A 61 -5.98 -8.97 -20.34
N GLY A 62 -4.81 -9.04 -20.99
CA GLY A 62 -4.01 -10.27 -21.03
C GLY A 62 -3.41 -10.68 -19.68
N ILE A 63 -3.16 -9.73 -18.77
CA ILE A 63 -2.58 -9.98 -17.44
C ILE A 63 -3.65 -10.41 -16.44
N VAL A 64 -4.82 -9.76 -16.46
CA VAL A 64 -5.92 -9.99 -15.51
C VAL A 64 -6.64 -11.31 -15.74
N THR A 65 -6.58 -11.89 -16.95
CA THR A 65 -7.14 -13.22 -17.26
C THR A 65 -6.50 -14.35 -16.47
N VAL A 66 -5.24 -14.19 -16.04
CA VAL A 66 -4.52 -15.17 -15.22
C VAL A 66 -4.23 -14.55 -13.84
N PRO A 67 -5.04 -14.84 -12.81
CA PRO A 67 -4.93 -14.20 -11.49
C PRO A 67 -3.53 -14.29 -10.86
N MET A 68 -2.81 -15.39 -11.11
CA MET A 68 -1.43 -15.57 -10.61
C MET A 68 -0.44 -14.63 -11.29
N VAL A 69 -0.57 -14.40 -12.60
CA VAL A 69 0.28 -13.45 -13.34
C VAL A 69 -0.03 -12.03 -12.87
N HIS A 70 -1.32 -11.69 -12.71
CA HIS A 70 -1.73 -10.41 -12.16
C HIS A 70 -1.14 -10.18 -10.76
N LEU A 71 -1.19 -11.18 -9.87
CA LEU A 71 -0.61 -11.09 -8.53
C LEU A 71 0.92 -10.90 -8.57
N LEU A 72 1.63 -11.62 -9.44
CA LEU A 72 3.09 -11.46 -9.61
C LEU A 72 3.46 -10.03 -10.05
N PHE A 73 2.71 -9.45 -11.00
CA PHE A 73 2.93 -8.07 -11.41
C PHE A 73 2.71 -7.08 -10.27
N LYS A 74 1.70 -7.32 -9.41
CA LYS A 74 1.43 -6.47 -8.24
C LYS A 74 2.52 -6.58 -7.18
N TRP A 75 3.07 -7.78 -6.94
CA TRP A 75 4.23 -7.95 -6.07
C TRP A 75 5.49 -7.27 -6.60
N LEU A 76 5.74 -7.36 -7.91
CA LEU A 76 6.85 -6.65 -8.54
C LEU A 76 6.68 -5.13 -8.38
N PHE A 77 5.47 -4.62 -8.61
CA PHE A 77 5.12 -3.22 -8.39
C PHE A 77 5.35 -2.80 -6.93
N LEU A 78 4.93 -3.60 -5.95
CA LEU A 78 5.18 -3.32 -4.53
C LEU A 78 6.67 -3.18 -4.24
N VAL A 79 7.50 -4.11 -4.72
CA VAL A 79 8.95 -4.07 -4.52
C VAL A 79 9.54 -2.78 -5.12
N LEU A 80 9.13 -2.41 -6.34
CA LEU A 80 9.59 -1.18 -6.97
C LEU A 80 9.18 0.08 -6.19
N VAL A 81 7.94 0.12 -5.69
CA VAL A 81 7.45 1.22 -4.86
C VAL A 81 8.24 1.33 -3.56
N VAL A 82 8.52 0.22 -2.88
CA VAL A 82 9.33 0.21 -1.65
C VAL A 82 10.75 0.71 -1.92
N ILE A 83 11.38 0.25 -3.01
CA ILE A 83 12.71 0.73 -3.41
C ILE A 83 12.68 2.23 -3.70
N ALA A 84 11.70 2.71 -4.46
CA ALA A 84 11.56 4.12 -4.80
C ALA A 84 11.29 4.98 -3.56
N ALA A 85 10.44 4.52 -2.65
CA ALA A 85 10.14 5.20 -1.39
C ALA A 85 11.38 5.30 -0.51
N ARG A 86 12.14 4.22 -0.36
CA ARG A 86 13.42 4.21 0.40
C ARG A 86 14.47 5.11 -0.24
N PHE A 87 14.57 5.10 -1.57
CA PHE A 87 15.50 5.96 -2.29
C PHE A 87 15.14 7.45 -2.15
N ALA A 88 13.86 7.78 -2.23
CA ALA A 88 13.37 9.14 -1.99
C ALA A 88 13.67 9.58 -0.54
N ASP A 89 13.39 8.71 0.42
CA ASP A 89 13.62 8.99 1.85
C ASP A 89 15.09 9.26 2.17
N HIS A 90 16.00 8.56 1.49
CA HIS A 90 17.44 8.82 1.57
C HIS A 90 17.86 10.17 0.99
N THR A 91 17.06 10.74 0.08
CA THR A 91 17.30 12.08 -0.50
C THR A 91 16.72 13.18 0.40
N VAL A 92 15.49 12.99 0.88
CA VAL A 92 14.79 13.90 1.79
C VAL A 92 14.05 13.08 2.84
N LYS A 93 14.50 13.15 4.10
CA LYS A 93 13.87 12.43 5.22
C LYS A 93 12.36 12.66 5.26
N GLY A 94 11.61 11.58 5.41
CA GLY A 94 10.16 11.56 5.47
C GLY A 94 9.49 11.54 4.10
N THR A 95 10.18 11.61 2.96
CA THR A 95 9.50 11.54 1.65
C THR A 95 8.99 10.14 1.31
N GLY A 96 9.61 9.09 1.84
CA GLY A 96 9.16 7.71 1.61
C GLY A 96 7.73 7.50 2.08
N ILE A 97 7.38 8.01 3.26
CA ILE A 97 6.04 7.84 3.82
C ILE A 97 4.96 8.58 3.02
N TYR A 98 5.27 9.76 2.50
CA TYR A 98 4.34 10.52 1.65
C TYR A 98 4.06 9.79 0.34
N ILE A 99 5.09 9.21 -0.29
CA ILE A 99 4.93 8.41 -1.50
C ILE A 99 4.03 7.20 -1.22
N MET A 100 4.30 6.47 -0.14
CA MET A 100 3.50 5.32 0.26
C MET A 100 2.05 5.71 0.53
N ALA A 101 1.80 6.82 1.24
CA ALA A 101 0.47 7.32 1.54
C ALA A 101 -0.34 7.67 0.27
N VAL A 102 0.29 8.34 -0.70
CA VAL A 102 -0.36 8.66 -1.98
C VAL A 102 -0.75 7.40 -2.74
N ILE A 103 0.15 6.42 -2.80
CA ILE A 103 -0.09 5.15 -3.51
C ILE A 103 -1.20 4.34 -2.81
N ILE A 104 -1.18 4.27 -1.48
CA ILE A 104 -2.25 3.63 -0.67
C ILE A 104 -3.59 4.30 -0.95
N GLY A 105 -3.64 5.64 -0.94
CA GLY A 105 -4.85 6.40 -1.24
C GLY A 105 -5.39 6.10 -2.64
N TRP A 106 -4.50 6.07 -3.63
CA TRP A 106 -4.86 5.74 -5.00
C TRP A 106 -5.43 4.32 -5.13
N TYR A 107 -4.75 3.31 -4.58
CA TYR A 107 -5.22 1.92 -4.64
C TYR A 107 -6.52 1.68 -3.88
N SER A 108 -6.77 2.43 -2.81
CA SER A 108 -8.06 2.41 -2.11
C SER A 108 -9.21 2.81 -3.04
N LEU A 109 -9.00 3.82 -3.90
CA LEU A 109 -10.00 4.24 -4.89
C LEU A 109 -10.21 3.17 -5.98
N VAL A 110 -9.13 2.53 -6.46
CA VAL A 110 -9.21 1.47 -7.48
C VAL A 110 -10.07 0.31 -6.97
N ILE A 111 -9.81 -0.17 -5.75
CA ILE A 111 -10.58 -1.27 -5.14
C ILE A 111 -12.03 -0.84 -4.89
N GLY A 112 -12.25 0.39 -4.43
CA GLY A 112 -13.59 0.94 -4.25
C GLY A 112 -14.38 0.94 -5.56
N ASN A 113 -13.77 1.37 -6.67
CA ASN A 113 -14.37 1.34 -7.99
C ASN A 113 -14.68 -0.09 -8.46
N ASN A 114 -13.71 -1.01 -8.35
CA ASN A 114 -13.91 -2.41 -8.75
C ASN A 114 -15.02 -3.09 -7.94
N THR A 115 -15.11 -2.79 -6.64
CA THR A 115 -16.16 -3.30 -5.75
C THR A 115 -17.53 -2.75 -6.16
N LEU A 116 -17.63 -1.45 -6.49
CA LEU A 116 -18.87 -0.83 -6.93
C LEU A 116 -19.34 -1.42 -8.27
N VAL A 117 -18.43 -1.63 -9.22
CA VAL A 117 -18.73 -2.30 -10.50
C VAL A 117 -19.21 -3.72 -10.25
N PHE A 118 -18.54 -4.47 -9.39
CA PHE A 118 -18.94 -5.83 -9.02
C PHE A 118 -20.36 -5.89 -8.43
N LEU A 119 -20.67 -5.00 -7.48
CA LEU A 119 -21.99 -4.93 -6.86
C LEU A 119 -23.09 -4.55 -7.87
N ASN A 120 -22.81 -3.61 -8.78
CA ASN A 120 -23.75 -3.25 -9.84
C ASN A 120 -24.03 -4.41 -10.79
N LEU A 121 -23.01 -5.19 -11.15
CA LEU A 121 -23.19 -6.37 -11.99
C LEU A 121 -24.01 -7.44 -11.29
N LEU A 122 -23.80 -7.66 -9.98
CA LEU A 122 -24.61 -8.59 -9.19
C LEU A 122 -26.06 -8.13 -8.99
N ALA A 123 -26.30 -6.83 -8.83
CA ALA A 123 -27.65 -6.29 -8.64
C ALA A 123 -28.45 -6.22 -9.95
N GLY A 124 -27.77 -6.20 -11.10
CA GLY A 124 -28.36 -6.19 -12.45
C GLY A 124 -28.50 -7.56 -13.11
N SER A 125 -28.02 -8.64 -12.48
CA SER A 125 -28.14 -10.05 -12.90
C SER A 125 -29.25 -10.78 -12.17
#